data_AF-A0A2J6H5S8-F1
#
_entry.id   AF-A0A2J6H5S8-F1
#
_cell.length_a   1.000
_cell.length_b   1.000
_cell.length_c   1.000
_cell.angle_alpha   90.00
_cell.angle_beta   90.00
_cell.angle_gamma   90.00
#
_symmetry.space_group_name_H-M   'P 1'
#
loop_
_entity.id
_entity.type
_entity.pdbx_description
1 polymer ?
#
loop_
_entity_poly.entity_id
_entity_poly.type
_entity_poly.pdbx_seq_one_letter_code
_entity_poly.pdbx_strand_id
1 'polypeptide(L)'
;MKKISLITLITTAAMAAHAQVKFDPPKTKAQPVVDTLHGVVLTDNYRWLEDKKDPEVIEWTKKQHDYGVEYLNKTQKSHPDLKAGIAAYLNMDYEGPLNNVGKRVFQTVKKKGDKQYKTYTIIDGKKILIWDPVALDPDGKISTSGIAYTYDGERAAISAQKSGAEVNTVYFIDTRTGKQTHEPLTGTSGFQWCKDQQHAYVTLRTQEDVDKQRPLKTYYIKVGDPIEKATFVGTTADAKNSFFIYDNRYSDVTFSGEGDFYSNSVKMRPTGSLKDGKLIYSSKKFQAYPEAIGNKLYIKTNDNAPNSRLMVADKLHPEYKNWKVLIPESSTVMEDVVITPNAIIVQDKKDIESRLTIYDLNGKKLRPMPLPEQGSIGSVSYDREEDKLYISLVTFTSTPKTYVCSPKDYKWKLYYQRHLPVDMSQIAGEIKFYTSKDGSRVPVFVVHRKDIKMDGKNPVLLTAYGGFQSGIKPGYFGFYAPFIQAGGIVVQPGIRGGDEFGEKWHLDGMLAKKQNSFDDFYACAEWLIKEKYTTESKIVALGGSNGGLLMGAAATQR
;
A
#
# COMPACT_ATOMS: atom_id res chain seq x y z
N MET A 1 -34.95 -25.67 80.46
CA MET A 1 -34.16 -26.17 79.32
C MET A 1 -34.48 -25.32 78.09
N LYS A 2 -33.41 -24.88 77.40
CA LYS A 2 -33.33 -24.36 76.03
C LYS A 2 -33.96 -23.01 75.67
N LYS A 3 -33.08 -21.99 75.78
CA LYS A 3 -32.94 -20.84 74.86
C LYS A 3 -33.05 -21.31 73.40
N ILE A 4 -33.81 -20.58 72.57
CA ILE A 4 -33.71 -20.67 71.10
C ILE A 4 -33.28 -19.29 70.59
N SER A 5 -32.19 -19.35 69.82
CA SER A 5 -31.35 -18.24 69.43
C SER A 5 -31.93 -17.43 68.28
N LEU A 6 -31.78 -16.12 68.43
CA LEU A 6 -31.78 -15.12 67.37
C LEU A 6 -30.59 -15.43 66.44
N ILE A 7 -30.83 -15.88 65.20
CA ILE A 7 -29.80 -15.98 64.17
C ILE A 7 -30.00 -14.82 63.19
N THR A 8 -29.10 -13.87 63.30
CA THR A 8 -28.83 -12.76 62.39
C THR A 8 -28.47 -13.31 61.01
N LEU A 9 -29.32 -13.08 60.01
CA LEU A 9 -29.01 -13.36 58.61
C LEU A 9 -28.27 -12.16 58.01
N ILE A 10 -26.98 -12.02 58.32
CA ILE A 10 -26.08 -11.14 57.55
C ILE A 10 -25.70 -11.95 56.31
N THR A 11 -26.44 -11.76 55.22
CA THR A 11 -26.02 -12.20 53.89
C THR A 11 -24.89 -11.28 53.44
N THR A 12 -23.66 -11.75 53.61
CA THR A 12 -22.47 -11.19 52.98
C THR A 12 -22.59 -11.34 51.46
N ALA A 13 -23.11 -10.31 50.80
CA ALA A 13 -22.86 -10.08 49.39
C ALA A 13 -21.38 -9.77 49.22
N ALA A 14 -20.55 -10.82 49.12
CA ALA A 14 -19.18 -10.70 48.64
C ALA A 14 -19.25 -10.34 47.14
N MET A 15 -19.46 -9.05 46.85
CA MET A 15 -19.05 -8.50 45.57
C MET A 15 -17.55 -8.75 45.47
N ALA A 16 -17.15 -9.71 44.64
CA ALA A 16 -15.80 -9.79 44.13
C ALA A 16 -15.57 -8.56 43.25
N ALA A 17 -15.33 -7.41 43.89
CA ALA A 17 -14.72 -6.25 43.27
C ALA A 17 -13.36 -6.72 42.77
N HIS A 18 -13.30 -7.12 41.50
CA HIS A 18 -12.03 -7.30 40.82
C HIS A 18 -11.40 -5.92 40.84
N ALA A 19 -10.44 -5.71 41.75
CA ALA A 19 -9.67 -4.48 41.79
C ALA A 19 -9.10 -4.28 40.38
N GLN A 20 -9.62 -3.27 39.68
CA GLN A 20 -9.17 -2.95 38.33
C GLN A 20 -7.67 -2.70 38.42
N VAL A 21 -6.89 -3.45 37.63
CA VAL A 21 -5.42 -3.32 37.61
C VAL A 21 -5.12 -1.85 37.36
N LYS A 22 -4.49 -1.21 38.35
CA LYS A 22 -4.17 0.21 38.29
C LYS A 22 -3.26 0.47 37.10
N PHE A 23 -3.66 1.40 36.23
CA PHE A 23 -2.80 1.89 35.16
C PHE A 23 -1.79 2.88 35.77
N ASP A 24 -0.54 2.47 35.88
CA ASP A 24 0.58 3.20 36.49
C ASP A 24 1.88 2.87 35.72
N PRO A 25 2.01 3.35 34.47
CA PRO A 25 3.17 3.08 33.64
C PRO A 25 4.45 3.72 34.22
N PRO A 26 5.64 3.26 33.80
CA PRO A 26 6.91 3.85 34.19
C PRO A 26 6.90 5.37 34.02
N LYS A 27 7.32 6.09 35.07
CA LYS A 27 7.34 7.56 35.04
C LYS A 27 8.31 8.04 33.98
N THR A 28 7.91 9.08 33.25
CA THR A 28 8.74 9.74 32.24
C THR A 28 9.14 11.10 32.78
N LYS A 29 10.43 11.33 32.96
CA LYS A 29 10.96 12.60 33.46
C LYS A 29 10.68 13.69 32.43
N ALA A 30 10.05 14.77 32.86
CA ALA A 30 9.93 15.99 32.06
C ALA A 30 11.26 16.76 32.11
N GLN A 31 11.82 17.07 30.95
CA GLN A 31 12.99 17.91 30.75
C GLN A 31 12.60 19.02 29.76
N PRO A 32 12.07 20.16 30.25
CA PRO A 32 11.50 21.18 29.38
C PRO A 32 12.57 21.81 28.48
N VAL A 33 12.37 21.70 27.17
CA VAL A 33 13.09 22.45 26.14
C VAL A 33 12.12 23.47 25.55
N VAL A 34 12.54 24.73 25.46
CA VAL A 34 11.69 25.82 24.96
C VAL A 34 12.20 26.29 23.61
N ASP A 35 11.35 26.20 22.60
CA ASP A 35 11.59 26.72 21.25
C ASP A 35 10.67 27.92 20.99
N THR A 36 11.15 28.92 20.24
CA THR A 36 10.30 30.00 19.72
C THR A 36 10.26 29.94 18.20
N LEU A 37 9.11 29.55 17.65
CA LEU A 37 8.89 29.42 16.21
C LEU A 37 7.84 30.42 15.76
N HIS A 38 8.21 31.32 14.84
CA HIS A 38 7.32 32.37 14.32
C HIS A 38 6.64 33.22 15.42
N GLY A 39 7.35 33.47 16.54
CA GLY A 39 6.82 34.23 17.68
C GLY A 39 5.95 33.42 18.65
N VAL A 40 5.75 32.12 18.42
CA VAL A 40 5.03 31.22 19.33
C VAL A 40 6.04 30.44 20.17
N VAL A 41 5.85 30.47 21.49
CA VAL A 41 6.66 29.71 22.46
C VAL A 41 6.09 28.30 22.57
N LEU A 42 6.91 27.29 22.32
CA LEU A 42 6.58 25.88 22.43
C LEU A 42 7.49 25.22 23.47
N THR A 43 6.91 24.51 24.43
CA THR A 43 7.65 23.74 25.44
C THR A 43 7.52 22.25 25.15
N ASP A 44 8.65 21.61 24.87
CA ASP A 44 8.75 20.17 24.69
C ASP A 44 9.39 19.55 25.93
N ASN A 45 8.57 18.91 26.76
CA ASN A 45 9.02 18.26 27.99
C ASN A 45 9.75 16.95 27.74
N TYR A 46 9.71 16.40 26.53
CA TYR A 46 10.16 15.04 26.26
C TYR A 46 11.13 14.96 25.07
N ARG A 47 11.71 16.09 24.66
CA ARG A 47 12.71 16.19 23.59
C ARG A 47 13.86 15.18 23.73
N TRP A 48 14.25 14.87 24.97
CA TRP A 48 15.32 13.90 25.25
C TRP A 48 15.00 12.49 24.74
N LEU A 49 13.73 12.11 24.54
CA LEU A 49 13.33 10.83 23.97
C LEU A 49 13.60 10.71 22.45
N GLU A 50 13.99 11.80 21.79
CA GLU A 50 14.31 11.77 20.36
C GLU A 50 15.65 11.08 20.06
N ASP A 51 16.61 11.08 21.00
CA ASP A 51 17.90 10.42 20.82
C ASP A 51 17.80 8.92 21.10
N LYS A 52 17.51 8.15 20.05
CA LYS A 52 17.38 6.68 20.12
C LYS A 52 18.68 5.95 20.49
N LYS A 53 19.83 6.65 20.51
CA LYS A 53 21.12 6.08 20.89
C LYS A 53 21.44 6.33 22.36
N ASP A 54 20.71 7.22 23.03
CA ASP A 54 20.88 7.49 24.45
C ASP A 54 20.49 6.25 25.28
N PRO A 55 21.39 5.75 26.15
CA PRO A 55 21.10 4.65 27.07
C PRO A 55 19.84 4.87 27.92
N GLU A 56 19.53 6.10 28.35
CA GLU A 56 18.33 6.42 29.14
C GLU A 56 17.06 6.17 28.31
N VAL A 57 17.08 6.50 27.02
CA VAL A 57 15.95 6.29 26.09
C VAL A 57 15.75 4.82 25.78
N ILE A 58 16.85 4.06 25.60
CA ILE A 58 16.80 2.61 25.39
C ILE A 58 16.19 1.92 26.62
N GLU A 59 16.65 2.29 27.83
CA GLU A 59 16.11 1.75 29.08
C GLU A 59 14.64 2.13 29.28
N TRP A 60 14.28 3.40 29.04
CA TRP A 60 12.89 3.86 29.11
C TRP A 60 11.99 3.08 28.16
N THR A 61 12.43 2.88 26.91
CA THR A 61 11.67 2.14 25.89
C THR A 61 11.41 0.71 26.35
N LYS A 62 12.44 0.04 26.90
CA LYS A 62 12.29 -1.31 27.44
C LYS A 62 11.29 -1.34 28.61
N LYS A 63 11.41 -0.40 29.55
CA LYS A 63 10.49 -0.31 30.71
C LYS A 63 9.04 -0.12 30.28
N GLN A 64 8.78 0.76 29.31
CA GLN A 64 7.43 0.96 28.76
C GLN A 64 6.91 -0.30 28.06
N HIS A 65 7.76 -0.98 27.27
CA HIS A 65 7.40 -2.24 26.62
C HIS A 65 7.02 -3.32 27.64
N ASP A 66 7.91 -3.58 28.61
CA ASP A 66 7.70 -4.61 29.63
C ASP A 66 6.40 -4.34 30.42
N TYR A 67 6.19 -3.08 30.84
CA TYR A 67 4.96 -2.68 31.54
C TYR A 67 3.71 -2.86 30.67
N GLY A 68 3.77 -2.46 29.39
CA GLY A 68 2.65 -2.62 28.46
C GLY A 68 2.27 -4.09 28.29
N VAL A 69 3.25 -4.97 28.10
CA VAL A 69 3.02 -6.42 28.01
C VAL A 69 2.43 -6.96 29.33
N GLU A 70 2.98 -6.58 30.47
CA GLU A 70 2.48 -6.99 31.78
C GLU A 70 1.03 -6.53 32.02
N TYR A 71 0.74 -5.26 31.73
CA TYR A 71 -0.58 -4.68 31.89
C TYR A 71 -1.61 -5.39 31.01
N LEU A 72 -1.29 -5.63 29.74
CA LEU A 72 -2.17 -6.37 28.83
C LEU A 72 -2.41 -7.80 29.32
N ASN A 73 -1.37 -8.50 29.77
CA ASN A 73 -1.50 -9.86 30.32
C ASN A 73 -2.40 -9.92 31.56
N LYS A 74 -2.42 -8.86 32.39
CA LYS A 74 -3.26 -8.80 33.60
C LYS A 74 -4.69 -8.31 33.35
N THR A 75 -4.92 -7.50 32.30
CA THR A 75 -6.21 -6.83 32.08
C THR A 75 -7.02 -7.38 30.92
N GLN A 76 -6.37 -7.97 29.91
CA GLN A 76 -7.09 -8.49 28.76
C GLN A 76 -7.91 -9.71 29.15
N LYS A 77 -9.18 -9.71 28.72
CA LYS A 77 -9.99 -10.92 28.70
C LYS A 77 -9.52 -11.77 27.53
N SER A 78 -9.21 -13.04 27.81
CA SER A 78 -8.86 -13.98 26.75
C SER A 78 -10.09 -14.24 25.87
N HIS A 79 -9.91 -14.15 24.56
CA HIS A 79 -10.87 -14.60 23.55
C HIS A 79 -10.21 -15.74 22.75
N PRO A 80 -10.23 -16.99 23.25
CA PRO A 80 -9.48 -18.10 22.65
C PRO A 80 -9.86 -18.36 21.20
N ASP A 81 -11.16 -18.32 20.87
CA ASP A 81 -11.64 -18.57 19.51
C ASP A 81 -11.21 -17.47 18.53
N LEU A 82 -11.28 -16.20 18.96
CA LEU A 82 -10.80 -15.06 18.16
C LEU A 82 -9.30 -15.16 17.93
N LYS A 83 -8.53 -15.45 18.98
CA LYS A 83 -7.08 -15.65 18.91
C LYS A 83 -6.74 -16.81 17.99
N ALA A 84 -7.43 -17.95 18.13
CA ALA A 84 -7.23 -19.13 17.31
C ALA A 84 -7.57 -18.87 15.84
N GLY A 85 -8.67 -18.16 15.55
CA GLY A 85 -9.07 -17.80 14.20
C GLY A 85 -8.07 -16.87 13.51
N ILE A 86 -7.62 -15.80 14.20
CA ILE A 86 -6.59 -14.89 13.69
C ILE A 86 -5.25 -15.63 13.50
N ALA A 87 -4.85 -16.44 14.49
CA ALA A 87 -3.63 -17.25 14.38
C ALA A 87 -3.71 -18.26 13.24
N ALA A 88 -4.87 -18.88 13.01
CA ALA A 88 -5.08 -19.81 11.90
C ALA A 88 -4.90 -19.08 10.56
N TYR A 89 -5.44 -17.87 10.41
CA TYR A 89 -5.25 -17.04 9.21
C TYR A 89 -3.77 -16.65 8.98
N LEU A 90 -3.07 -16.21 10.04
CA LEU A 90 -1.67 -15.80 9.94
C LEU A 90 -0.71 -16.98 9.72
N ASN A 91 -1.09 -18.17 10.18
CA ASN A 91 -0.26 -19.38 10.16
C ASN A 91 -0.60 -20.31 8.97
N MET A 92 -1.14 -19.72 7.90
CA MET A 92 -1.46 -20.40 6.66
C MET A 92 -0.28 -20.44 5.70
N ASP A 93 -0.26 -21.47 4.85
CA ASP A 93 0.50 -21.43 3.62
C ASP A 93 0.04 -20.27 2.75
N TYR A 94 0.97 -19.41 2.38
CA TYR A 94 0.80 -18.39 1.37
C TYR A 94 1.41 -18.88 0.05
N GLU A 95 0.61 -18.91 -1.00
CA GLU A 95 1.08 -19.00 -2.37
C GLU A 95 0.51 -17.80 -3.11
N GLY A 96 1.39 -16.95 -3.63
CA GLY A 96 1.01 -15.77 -4.40
C GLY A 96 0.49 -16.13 -5.80
N PRO A 97 0.00 -15.13 -6.55
CA PRO A 97 -0.35 -15.32 -7.95
C PRO A 97 0.86 -15.74 -8.77
N LEU A 98 0.61 -16.38 -9.91
CA LEU A 98 1.64 -16.66 -10.91
C LEU A 98 2.01 -15.35 -11.61
N ASN A 99 3.31 -15.04 -11.65
CA ASN A 99 3.85 -13.85 -12.28
C ASN A 99 4.61 -14.23 -13.55
N ASN A 100 4.06 -13.91 -14.73
CA ASN A 100 4.68 -14.19 -16.01
C ASN A 100 5.65 -13.05 -16.36
N VAL A 101 6.92 -13.38 -16.55
CA VAL A 101 7.94 -12.44 -17.02
C VAL A 101 8.77 -13.10 -18.10
N GLY A 102 8.73 -12.54 -19.31
CA GLY A 102 9.39 -13.11 -20.47
C GLY A 102 8.92 -14.54 -20.70
N LYS A 103 9.85 -15.51 -20.65
CA LYS A 103 9.54 -16.93 -20.86
C LYS A 103 9.28 -17.70 -19.56
N ARG A 104 9.20 -17.00 -18.43
CA ARG A 104 9.25 -17.60 -17.10
C ARG A 104 8.03 -17.28 -16.28
N VAL A 105 7.71 -18.20 -15.38
CA VAL A 105 6.64 -18.04 -14.40
C VAL A 105 7.24 -18.08 -13.01
N PHE A 106 6.98 -17.03 -12.22
CA PHE A 106 7.45 -16.90 -10.85
C PHE A 106 6.31 -17.01 -9.86
N GLN A 107 6.63 -17.49 -8.66
CA GLN A 107 5.68 -17.52 -7.56
C GLN A 107 6.39 -17.26 -6.23
N THR A 108 5.83 -16.33 -5.44
CA THR A 108 6.22 -16.11 -4.05
C THR A 108 5.43 -17.05 -3.16
N VAL A 109 6.12 -17.76 -2.28
CA VAL A 109 5.54 -18.75 -1.36
C VAL A 109 6.07 -18.52 0.05
N LYS A 110 5.22 -18.64 1.05
CA LYS A 110 5.61 -18.75 2.46
C LYS A 110 4.83 -19.90 3.06
N LYS A 111 5.50 -20.98 3.42
CA LYS A 111 4.85 -22.12 4.06
C LYS A 111 4.65 -21.84 5.53
N LYS A 112 3.68 -22.53 6.13
CA LYS A 112 3.47 -22.53 7.57
C LYS A 112 4.79 -22.82 8.30
N GLY A 113 5.18 -21.94 9.21
CA GLY A 113 6.45 -22.03 9.96
C GLY A 113 7.65 -21.34 9.30
N ASP A 114 7.59 -20.97 8.01
CA ASP A 114 8.63 -20.16 7.39
C ASP A 114 8.68 -18.77 8.04
N LYS A 115 9.89 -18.31 8.36
CA LYS A 115 10.10 -16.96 8.91
C LYS A 115 9.91 -15.88 7.84
N GLN A 116 10.17 -16.19 6.58
CA GLN A 116 10.17 -15.25 5.46
C GLN A 116 9.60 -15.87 4.18
N TYR A 117 9.20 -15.01 3.24
CA TYR A 117 8.77 -15.44 1.92
C TYR A 117 9.96 -15.90 1.05
N LYS A 118 9.72 -16.94 0.27
CA LYS A 118 10.66 -17.52 -0.70
C LYS A 118 10.12 -17.31 -2.10
N THR A 119 11.02 -17.27 -3.08
CA THR A 119 10.65 -17.11 -4.49
C THR A 119 11.06 -18.34 -5.28
N TYR A 120 10.15 -18.81 -6.13
CA TYR A 120 10.33 -19.95 -7.00
C TYR A 120 10.16 -19.54 -8.46
N THR A 121 10.94 -20.14 -9.35
CA THR A 121 10.57 -20.25 -10.77
C THR A 121 9.77 -21.53 -10.97
N ILE A 122 8.87 -21.55 -11.95
CA ILE A 122 8.15 -22.76 -12.38
C ILE A 122 8.64 -23.12 -13.78
N ILE A 123 9.17 -24.34 -13.92
CA ILE A 123 9.66 -24.90 -15.20
C ILE A 123 9.06 -26.29 -15.35
N ASP A 124 8.36 -26.53 -16.47
CA ASP A 124 7.69 -27.81 -16.76
C ASP A 124 6.78 -28.28 -15.61
N GLY A 125 6.06 -27.33 -15.00
CA GLY A 125 5.17 -27.58 -13.85
C GLY A 125 5.87 -27.81 -12.51
N LYS A 126 7.22 -27.79 -12.46
CA LYS A 126 8.00 -27.98 -11.23
C LYS A 126 8.47 -26.64 -10.66
N LYS A 127 8.28 -26.45 -9.35
CA LYS A 127 8.81 -25.30 -8.60
C LYS A 127 10.29 -25.51 -8.30
N ILE A 128 11.14 -24.57 -8.73
CA ILE A 128 12.56 -24.53 -8.41
C ILE A 128 12.78 -23.30 -7.53
N LEU A 129 13.35 -23.49 -6.33
CA LEU A 129 13.66 -22.42 -5.40
C LEU A 129 14.77 -21.55 -6.00
N ILE A 130 14.52 -20.24 -6.13
CA ILE A 130 15.50 -19.29 -6.64
C ILE A 130 15.95 -18.28 -5.59
N TRP A 131 15.19 -18.13 -4.49
CA TRP A 131 15.53 -17.20 -3.43
C TRP A 131 14.95 -17.63 -2.08
N ASP A 132 15.82 -17.73 -1.08
CA ASP A 132 15.45 -17.98 0.31
C ASP A 132 16.23 -17.01 1.23
N PRO A 133 15.61 -15.94 1.73
CA PRO A 133 16.29 -15.00 2.63
C PRO A 133 16.62 -15.64 4.00
N VAL A 134 15.97 -16.74 4.39
CA VAL A 134 16.27 -17.46 5.64
C VAL A 134 17.61 -18.19 5.56
N ALA A 135 18.05 -18.55 4.35
CA ALA A 135 19.38 -19.13 4.14
C ALA A 135 20.51 -18.13 4.46
N LEU A 136 20.25 -16.83 4.33
CA LEU A 136 21.19 -15.76 4.68
C LEU A 136 21.13 -15.39 6.16
N ASP A 137 19.94 -15.46 6.75
CA ASP A 137 19.70 -15.16 8.15
C ASP A 137 18.66 -16.13 8.74
N PRO A 138 19.12 -17.18 9.45
CA PRO A 138 18.25 -18.14 10.10
C PRO A 138 17.31 -17.53 11.14
N ASP A 139 17.60 -16.33 11.67
CA ASP A 139 16.69 -15.62 12.58
C ASP A 139 15.47 -15.03 11.85
N GLY A 140 15.53 -14.94 10.52
CA GLY A 140 14.47 -14.39 9.67
C GLY A 140 14.35 -12.87 9.77
N LYS A 141 15.42 -12.15 10.11
CA LYS A 141 15.42 -10.68 10.14
C LYS A 141 15.76 -10.09 8.77
N ILE A 142 16.34 -10.87 7.85
CA ILE A 142 16.45 -10.49 6.44
C ILE A 142 15.15 -10.80 5.71
N SER A 143 14.61 -9.81 4.99
CA SER A 143 13.40 -9.94 4.18
C SER A 143 13.62 -9.38 2.79
N THR A 144 12.94 -9.95 1.79
CA THR A 144 12.95 -9.44 0.42
C THR A 144 12.21 -8.10 0.35
N SER A 145 12.86 -7.06 -0.15
CA SER A 145 12.27 -5.73 -0.36
C SER A 145 11.87 -5.47 -1.82
N GLY A 146 12.45 -6.19 -2.77
CA GLY A 146 12.08 -6.07 -4.18
C GLY A 146 12.71 -7.12 -5.08
N ILE A 147 12.10 -7.38 -6.25
CA ILE A 147 12.64 -8.28 -7.26
C ILE A 147 12.53 -7.59 -8.63
N ALA A 148 13.68 -7.35 -9.26
CA ALA A 148 13.77 -6.86 -10.63
C ALA A 148 14.20 -8.01 -11.54
N TYR A 149 13.29 -8.50 -12.37
CA TYR A 149 13.58 -9.49 -13.39
C TYR A 149 14.10 -8.84 -14.68
N THR A 150 14.96 -9.53 -15.40
CA THR A 150 15.26 -9.19 -16.79
C THR A 150 14.01 -9.43 -17.65
N TYR A 151 13.87 -8.75 -18.80
CA TYR A 151 12.69 -8.86 -19.66
C TYR A 151 12.44 -10.28 -20.19
N ASP A 152 13.50 -11.06 -20.41
CA ASP A 152 13.40 -12.48 -20.77
C ASP A 152 13.04 -13.39 -19.57
N GLY A 153 13.12 -12.86 -18.36
CA GLY A 153 12.91 -13.57 -17.11
C GLY A 153 14.06 -14.50 -16.73
N GLU A 154 15.18 -14.52 -17.46
CA GLU A 154 16.27 -15.47 -17.21
C GLU A 154 17.11 -15.11 -15.98
N ARG A 155 17.16 -13.83 -15.59
CA ARG A 155 17.90 -13.34 -14.43
C ARG A 155 17.03 -12.48 -13.52
N ALA A 156 17.37 -12.45 -12.24
CA ALA A 156 16.74 -11.59 -11.25
C ALA A 156 17.80 -10.84 -10.44
N ALA A 157 17.50 -9.59 -10.11
CA ALA A 157 18.18 -8.82 -9.07
C ALA A 157 17.21 -8.70 -7.89
N ILE A 158 17.54 -9.33 -6.77
CA ILE A 158 16.69 -9.44 -5.60
C ILE A 158 17.24 -8.55 -4.50
N SER A 159 16.47 -7.52 -4.13
CA SER A 159 16.81 -6.62 -3.02
C SER A 159 16.34 -7.23 -1.70
N ALA A 160 17.22 -7.21 -0.69
CA ALA A 160 16.91 -7.66 0.64
C ALA A 160 17.38 -6.64 1.71
N GLN A 161 16.58 -6.51 2.76
CA GLN A 161 16.82 -5.61 3.88
C GLN A 161 16.78 -6.37 5.20
N LYS A 162 17.59 -5.93 6.16
CA LYS A 162 17.63 -6.47 7.53
C LYS A 162 16.79 -5.61 8.46
N SER A 163 15.88 -6.24 9.22
CA SER A 163 15.05 -5.60 10.24
C SER A 163 14.28 -4.36 9.76
N GLY A 164 13.89 -4.33 8.48
CA GLY A 164 13.16 -3.19 7.89
C GLY A 164 14.03 -1.95 7.61
N ALA A 165 15.36 -2.07 7.63
CA ALA A 165 16.25 -0.97 7.28
C ALA A 165 16.04 -0.48 5.84
N GLU A 166 16.22 0.82 5.63
CA GLU A 166 16.03 1.46 4.32
C GLU A 166 17.24 1.31 3.38
N VAL A 167 18.27 0.59 3.82
CA VAL A 167 19.48 0.28 3.04
C VAL A 167 19.46 -1.21 2.67
N ASN A 168 19.46 -1.49 1.38
CA ASN A 168 19.32 -2.83 0.81
C ASN A 168 20.65 -3.40 0.30
N THR A 169 20.71 -4.72 0.23
CA THR A 169 21.67 -5.48 -0.56
C THR A 169 20.94 -6.15 -1.72
N VAL A 170 21.48 -6.02 -2.94
CA VAL A 170 20.95 -6.63 -4.17
C VAL A 170 21.75 -7.90 -4.50
N TYR A 171 21.04 -9.00 -4.71
CA TYR A 171 21.59 -10.31 -5.07
C TYR A 171 21.23 -10.67 -6.51
N PHE A 172 22.19 -11.18 -7.28
CA PHE A 172 22.02 -11.47 -8.71
C PHE A 172 21.84 -12.97 -8.94
N ILE A 173 20.66 -13.39 -9.38
CA ILE A 173 20.23 -14.79 -9.42
C ILE A 173 19.96 -15.25 -10.86
N ASP A 174 20.52 -16.40 -11.23
CA ASP A 174 20.07 -17.19 -12.38
C ASP A 174 18.73 -17.84 -12.03
N THR A 175 17.68 -17.47 -12.74
CA THR A 175 16.33 -17.90 -12.38
C THR A 175 16.05 -19.34 -12.75
N ARG A 176 16.92 -20.04 -13.50
CA ARG A 176 16.76 -21.47 -13.84
C ARG A 176 17.18 -22.36 -12.70
N THR A 177 18.27 -21.98 -12.07
CA THR A 177 18.99 -22.81 -11.13
C THR A 177 18.90 -22.28 -9.70
N GLY A 178 18.55 -21.00 -9.52
CA GLY A 178 18.63 -20.31 -8.24
C GLY A 178 20.06 -19.95 -7.82
N LYS A 179 21.05 -20.17 -8.70
CA LYS A 179 22.45 -19.85 -8.40
C LYS A 179 22.67 -18.35 -8.43
N GLN A 180 23.42 -17.86 -7.44
CA GLN A 180 23.95 -16.51 -7.50
C GLN A 180 25.01 -16.42 -8.61
N THR A 181 24.95 -15.36 -9.41
CA THR A 181 25.77 -15.18 -10.63
C THR A 181 26.90 -14.17 -10.46
N HIS A 182 26.78 -13.24 -9.51
CA HIS A 182 27.74 -12.18 -9.25
C HIS A 182 27.78 -11.88 -7.74
N GLU A 183 28.80 -11.14 -7.29
CA GLU A 183 28.84 -10.66 -5.91
C GLU A 183 27.66 -9.73 -5.59
N PRO A 184 27.11 -9.75 -4.35
CA PRO A 184 26.01 -8.89 -3.97
C PRO A 184 26.42 -7.41 -3.94
N LEU A 185 25.50 -6.53 -4.35
CA LEU A 185 25.70 -5.08 -4.31
C LEU A 185 25.04 -4.49 -3.06
N THR A 186 25.85 -4.02 -2.10
CA THR A 186 25.38 -3.43 -0.85
C THR A 186 25.13 -1.91 -0.99
N GLY A 187 24.41 -1.30 -0.04
CA GLY A 187 24.27 0.15 0.02
C GLY A 187 23.32 0.71 -1.05
N THR A 188 22.22 0.02 -1.32
CA THR A 188 21.26 0.39 -2.37
C THR A 188 19.89 0.76 -1.82
N SER A 189 19.14 1.56 -2.56
CA SER A 189 17.72 1.84 -2.33
C SER A 189 16.84 1.51 -3.54
N GLY A 190 17.44 1.39 -4.73
CA GLY A 190 16.75 1.04 -5.96
C GLY A 190 17.67 0.33 -6.94
N PHE A 191 17.08 -0.58 -7.71
CA PHE A 191 17.76 -1.31 -8.78
C PHE A 191 16.79 -1.53 -9.94
N GLN A 192 17.22 -1.23 -11.16
CA GLN A 192 16.45 -1.49 -12.37
C GLN A 192 17.35 -1.93 -13.52
N TRP A 193 16.99 -3.04 -14.18
CA TRP A 193 17.67 -3.48 -15.39
C TRP A 193 17.48 -2.47 -16.53
N CYS A 194 18.57 -2.22 -17.26
CA CYS A 194 18.50 -1.58 -18.57
C CYS A 194 17.97 -2.57 -19.62
N LYS A 195 17.53 -2.04 -20.76
CA LYS A 195 16.91 -2.83 -21.83
C LYS A 195 17.84 -3.86 -22.47
N ASP A 196 19.14 -3.61 -22.46
CA ASP A 196 20.15 -4.57 -22.92
C ASP A 196 20.34 -5.76 -21.98
N GLN A 197 19.72 -5.71 -20.79
CA GLN A 197 19.79 -6.71 -19.74
C GLN A 197 21.23 -6.99 -19.27
N GLN A 198 22.21 -6.14 -19.59
CA GLN A 198 23.60 -6.25 -19.15
C GLN A 198 23.96 -5.15 -18.17
N HIS A 199 23.31 -4.00 -18.30
CA HIS A 199 23.48 -2.86 -17.42
C HIS A 199 22.25 -2.65 -16.54
N ALA A 200 22.43 -1.82 -15.52
CA ALA A 200 21.38 -1.43 -14.59
C ALA A 200 21.53 0.04 -14.19
N TYR A 201 20.39 0.65 -13.87
CA TYR A 201 20.34 1.86 -13.06
C TYR A 201 20.27 1.44 -11.59
N VAL A 202 21.17 1.97 -10.77
CA VAL A 202 21.25 1.67 -9.34
C VAL A 202 21.23 2.97 -8.55
N THR A 203 20.30 3.07 -7.60
CA THR A 203 20.22 4.18 -6.65
C THR A 203 20.92 3.76 -5.36
N LEU A 204 21.98 4.48 -5.01
CA LEU A 204 22.77 4.20 -3.80
C LEU A 204 22.17 4.90 -2.59
N ARG A 205 22.33 4.28 -1.42
CA ARG A 205 21.91 4.83 -0.13
C ARG A 205 22.79 4.32 1.01
N THR A 206 23.25 5.23 1.83
CA THR A 206 24.01 4.94 3.06
C THR A 206 23.17 5.21 4.31
N GLN A 207 23.64 4.76 5.47
CA GLN A 207 23.01 5.12 6.74
C GLN A 207 23.08 6.64 7.00
N GLU A 208 24.15 7.31 6.57
CA GLU A 208 24.26 8.77 6.70
C GLU A 208 23.17 9.48 5.87
N ASP A 209 22.82 8.95 4.69
CA ASP A 209 21.74 9.51 3.87
C ASP A 209 20.37 9.33 4.53
N VAL A 210 20.16 8.24 5.26
CA VAL A 210 18.95 8.03 6.09
C VAL A 210 18.92 9.03 7.23
N ASP A 211 20.01 9.14 8.00
CA ASP A 211 20.08 9.99 9.19
C ASP A 211 19.93 11.48 8.84
N LYS A 212 20.48 11.90 7.70
CA LYS A 212 20.48 13.31 7.25
C LYS A 212 19.42 13.63 6.18
N GLN A 213 18.63 12.65 5.76
CA GLN A 213 17.63 12.77 4.69
C GLN A 213 18.22 13.48 3.46
N ARG A 214 19.22 12.87 2.82
CA ARG A 214 19.92 13.44 1.67
C ARG A 214 19.31 13.00 0.32
N PRO A 215 19.43 13.83 -0.74
CA PRO A 215 19.13 13.39 -2.10
C PRO A 215 19.95 12.15 -2.48
N LEU A 216 19.27 11.13 -3.01
CA LEU A 216 19.90 9.88 -3.40
C LEU A 216 20.47 9.97 -4.82
N LYS A 217 21.61 9.30 -5.04
CA LYS A 217 22.32 9.32 -6.32
C LYS A 217 22.07 8.04 -7.09
N THR A 218 21.74 8.18 -8.37
CA THR A 218 21.51 7.08 -9.29
C THR A 218 22.63 6.99 -10.32
N TYR A 219 23.11 5.77 -10.54
CA TYR A 219 24.23 5.45 -11.41
C TYR A 219 23.84 4.41 -12.45
N TYR A 220 24.52 4.42 -13.59
CA TYR A 220 24.49 3.39 -14.61
C TYR A 220 25.73 2.49 -14.45
N ILE A 221 25.53 1.18 -14.40
CA ILE A 221 26.60 0.22 -14.18
C ILE A 221 26.36 -1.05 -15.00
N LYS A 222 27.44 -1.67 -15.49
CA LYS A 222 27.38 -3.04 -16.01
C LYS A 222 27.29 -4.01 -14.84
N VAL A 223 26.28 -4.86 -14.82
CA VAL A 223 26.08 -5.77 -13.68
C VAL A 223 27.28 -6.70 -13.53
N GLY A 224 27.79 -6.79 -12.30
CA GLY A 224 29.00 -7.55 -11.95
C GLY A 224 30.27 -6.71 -11.89
N ASP A 225 30.30 -5.50 -12.45
CA ASP A 225 31.41 -4.58 -12.25
C ASP A 225 31.39 -3.96 -10.83
N PRO A 226 32.56 -3.57 -10.29
CA PRO A 226 32.65 -2.84 -9.03
C PRO A 226 32.03 -1.43 -9.16
N ILE A 227 31.46 -0.91 -8.06
CA ILE A 227 30.66 0.33 -8.06
C ILE A 227 31.48 1.57 -8.46
N GLU A 228 32.80 1.53 -8.29
CA GLU A 228 33.73 2.58 -8.69
C GLU A 228 33.77 2.80 -10.20
N LYS A 229 33.33 1.82 -11.01
CA LYS A 229 33.17 1.95 -12.46
C LYS A 229 31.81 2.51 -12.87
N ALA A 230 30.89 2.74 -11.92
CA ALA A 230 29.55 3.22 -12.24
C ALA A 230 29.59 4.66 -12.75
N THR A 231 28.79 4.96 -13.76
CA THR A 231 28.65 6.32 -14.31
C THR A 231 27.48 7.01 -13.63
N PHE A 232 27.70 8.20 -13.07
CA PHE A 232 26.62 9.00 -12.48
C PHE A 232 25.58 9.38 -13.54
N VAL A 233 24.29 9.22 -13.23
CA VAL A 233 23.18 9.53 -14.13
C VAL A 233 22.31 10.68 -13.62
N GLY A 234 22.04 10.73 -12.32
CA GLY A 234 21.20 11.78 -11.77
C GLY A 234 20.95 11.67 -10.27
N THR A 235 20.42 12.77 -9.74
CA THR A 235 19.98 12.97 -8.35
C THR A 235 18.99 14.13 -8.33
N THR A 236 18.40 14.41 -7.18
CA THR A 236 17.51 15.55 -6.99
C THR A 236 18.21 16.71 -6.29
N ALA A 237 17.69 17.93 -6.44
CA ALA A 237 18.21 19.09 -5.70
C ALA A 237 17.77 19.10 -4.22
N ASP A 238 16.61 18.51 -3.93
CA ASP A 238 16.00 18.42 -2.59
C ASP A 238 15.64 16.96 -2.31
N ALA A 239 15.91 16.50 -1.08
CA ALA A 239 15.60 15.14 -0.63
C ALA A 239 14.10 14.86 -0.49
N LYS A 240 13.25 15.90 -0.54
CA LYS A 240 11.79 15.76 -0.66
C LYS A 240 11.38 15.15 -2.01
N ASN A 241 12.22 15.28 -3.03
CA ASN A 241 11.99 14.70 -4.34
C ASN A 241 12.71 13.37 -4.50
N SER A 242 12.20 12.53 -5.40
CA SER A 242 12.85 11.31 -5.85
C SER A 242 13.25 11.43 -7.31
N PHE A 243 14.46 10.98 -7.64
CA PHE A 243 14.91 10.82 -9.01
C PHE A 243 14.47 9.45 -9.54
N PHE A 244 13.94 9.40 -10.75
CA PHE A 244 13.56 8.17 -11.43
C PHE A 244 14.22 8.07 -12.80
N ILE A 245 14.47 6.84 -13.24
CA ILE A 245 14.92 6.54 -14.59
C ILE A 245 14.53 5.11 -14.97
N TYR A 246 14.02 4.92 -16.18
CA TYR A 246 13.67 3.61 -16.71
C TYR A 246 13.75 3.55 -18.23
N ASP A 247 14.20 2.41 -18.75
CA ASP A 247 14.09 2.11 -20.17
C ASP A 247 12.67 1.63 -20.48
N ASN A 248 12.07 2.14 -21.56
CA ASN A 248 10.77 1.68 -22.00
C ASN A 248 10.89 0.28 -22.64
N ARG A 249 10.11 -0.68 -22.14
CA ARG A 249 10.13 -2.06 -22.64
C ARG A 249 9.79 -2.16 -24.13
N TYR A 250 8.80 -1.38 -24.59
CA TYR A 250 8.20 -1.49 -25.92
C TYR A 250 8.60 -0.37 -26.90
N SER A 251 9.58 0.44 -26.54
CA SER A 251 10.16 1.48 -27.40
C SER A 251 11.66 1.64 -27.14
N ASP A 252 12.35 2.34 -28.02
CA ASP A 252 13.78 2.69 -27.99
C ASP A 252 14.09 3.98 -27.19
N VAL A 253 13.28 4.28 -26.18
CA VAL A 253 13.45 5.47 -25.34
C VAL A 253 13.58 5.14 -23.87
N THR A 254 14.37 5.95 -23.18
CA THR A 254 14.52 5.99 -21.73
C THR A 254 13.85 7.25 -21.22
N PHE A 255 13.04 7.11 -20.16
CA PHE A 255 12.48 8.22 -19.42
C PHE A 255 13.26 8.42 -18.14
N SER A 256 13.48 9.67 -17.77
CA SER A 256 14.05 10.04 -16.47
C SER A 256 13.44 11.33 -15.96
N GLY A 257 13.63 11.63 -14.69
CA GLY A 257 13.14 12.88 -14.12
C GLY A 257 13.23 12.90 -12.61
N GLU A 258 12.62 13.91 -12.03
CA GLU A 258 12.46 14.03 -10.59
C GLU A 258 11.05 14.50 -10.25
N GLY A 259 10.56 14.13 -9.07
CA GLY A 259 9.26 14.55 -8.59
C GLY A 259 8.99 14.13 -7.15
N ASP A 260 7.86 14.56 -6.65
CA ASP A 260 7.30 14.19 -5.36
C ASP A 260 5.89 13.58 -5.55
N PHE A 261 5.11 13.51 -4.48
CA PHE A 261 3.74 12.99 -4.53
C PHE A 261 2.77 13.85 -5.36
N TYR A 262 3.14 15.09 -5.72
CA TYR A 262 2.23 16.05 -6.35
C TYR A 262 2.62 16.39 -7.78
N SER A 263 3.91 16.33 -8.07
CA SER A 263 4.44 16.90 -9.30
C SER A 263 5.68 16.19 -9.78
N ASN A 264 5.93 16.25 -11.08
CA ASN A 264 7.17 15.73 -11.65
C ASN A 264 7.65 16.53 -12.87
N SER A 265 8.91 16.31 -13.19
CA SER A 265 9.49 16.58 -14.49
C SER A 265 9.81 15.27 -15.19
N VAL A 266 9.75 15.28 -16.52
CA VAL A 266 10.07 14.12 -17.35
C VAL A 266 10.96 14.55 -18.50
N LYS A 267 12.07 13.85 -18.66
CA LYS A 267 12.98 13.89 -19.79
C LYS A 267 12.90 12.58 -20.56
N MET A 268 13.20 12.65 -21.85
CA MET A 268 13.24 11.50 -22.75
C MET A 268 14.54 11.51 -23.56
N ARG A 269 15.17 10.34 -23.68
CA ARG A 269 16.37 10.14 -24.50
C ARG A 269 16.33 8.80 -25.24
N PRO A 270 17.14 8.59 -26.29
CA PRO A 270 17.34 7.26 -26.86
C PRO A 270 17.88 6.28 -25.82
N THR A 271 17.36 5.07 -25.80
CA THR A 271 17.84 3.99 -24.91
C THR A 271 19.32 3.71 -25.13
N GLY A 272 20.07 3.49 -24.05
CA GLY A 272 21.52 3.29 -24.06
C GLY A 272 22.35 4.57 -24.18
N SER A 273 21.72 5.73 -24.45
CA SER A 273 22.42 7.01 -24.39
C SER A 273 22.61 7.45 -22.94
N LEU A 274 23.83 7.86 -22.57
CA LEU A 274 24.11 8.49 -21.27
C LEU A 274 24.05 10.03 -21.31
N LYS A 275 23.77 10.61 -22.49
CA LYS A 275 23.55 12.06 -22.61
C LYS A 275 22.30 12.47 -21.82
N ASP A 276 22.24 13.74 -21.43
CA ASP A 276 21.03 14.28 -20.80
C ASP A 276 19.84 14.19 -21.78
N GLY A 277 18.66 13.93 -21.23
CA GLY A 277 17.45 13.79 -22.02
C GLY A 277 16.83 15.12 -22.40
N LYS A 278 16.01 15.11 -23.45
CA LYS A 278 15.17 16.25 -23.82
C LYS A 278 14.06 16.38 -22.79
N LEU A 279 13.87 17.57 -22.20
CA LEU A 279 12.73 17.83 -21.33
C LEU A 279 11.42 17.76 -22.14
N ILE A 280 10.51 16.88 -21.73
CA ILE A 280 9.22 16.69 -22.41
C ILE A 280 8.05 17.19 -21.58
N TYR A 281 8.21 17.25 -20.25
CA TYR A 281 7.21 17.74 -19.31
C TYR A 281 7.87 18.27 -18.03
N SER A 282 7.29 19.30 -17.42
CA SER A 282 7.68 19.78 -16.10
C SER A 282 6.53 20.54 -15.46
N SER A 283 6.21 20.20 -14.22
CA SER A 283 5.25 20.93 -13.41
C SER A 283 5.67 20.89 -11.94
N LYS A 284 5.24 21.90 -11.19
CA LYS A 284 5.35 21.96 -9.72
C LYS A 284 4.03 21.62 -9.01
N LYS A 285 3.01 21.21 -9.78
CA LYS A 285 1.65 20.98 -9.27
C LYS A 285 1.01 19.68 -9.75
N PHE A 286 1.53 19.11 -10.84
CA PHE A 286 0.87 18.05 -11.58
C PHE A 286 1.89 17.02 -12.04
N GLN A 287 1.44 15.78 -12.21
CA GLN A 287 2.24 14.66 -12.65
C GLN A 287 1.87 14.24 -14.08
N ALA A 288 2.87 13.73 -14.81
CA ALA A 288 2.68 13.06 -16.08
C ALA A 288 3.53 11.80 -16.15
N TYR A 289 2.92 10.70 -16.63
CA TYR A 289 3.57 9.40 -16.76
C TYR A 289 3.47 8.92 -18.21
N PRO A 290 4.52 9.13 -19.03
CA PRO A 290 4.52 8.69 -20.41
C PRO A 290 4.89 7.22 -20.57
N GLU A 291 4.16 6.54 -21.45
CA GLU A 291 4.50 5.25 -22.02
C GLU A 291 4.68 5.41 -23.54
N ALA A 292 5.82 4.97 -24.07
CA ALA A 292 6.08 4.94 -25.49
C ALA A 292 5.67 3.59 -26.10
N ILE A 293 4.82 3.62 -27.12
CA ILE A 293 4.39 2.43 -27.86
C ILE A 293 4.45 2.76 -29.36
N GLY A 294 5.37 2.08 -30.06
CA GLY A 294 5.68 2.41 -31.45
C GLY A 294 6.18 3.85 -31.59
N ASN A 295 5.47 4.65 -32.39
CA ASN A 295 5.79 6.07 -32.62
C ASN A 295 4.99 7.03 -31.73
N LYS A 296 4.15 6.52 -30.82
CA LYS A 296 3.31 7.36 -29.97
C LYS A 296 3.80 7.35 -28.53
N LEU A 297 3.64 8.49 -27.87
CA LEU A 297 3.62 8.60 -26.42
C LEU A 297 2.16 8.64 -25.97
N TYR A 298 1.79 7.76 -25.04
CA TYR A 298 0.53 7.81 -24.30
C TYR A 298 0.86 8.32 -22.91
N ILE A 299 0.19 9.39 -22.46
CA ILE A 299 0.55 10.08 -21.22
C ILE A 299 -0.68 10.20 -20.33
N LYS A 300 -0.71 9.42 -19.25
CA LYS A 300 -1.67 9.64 -18.16
C LYS A 300 -1.19 10.83 -17.34
N THR A 301 -2.04 11.82 -17.11
CA THR A 301 -1.68 13.04 -16.37
C THR A 301 -2.88 13.64 -15.65
N ASN A 302 -2.62 14.27 -14.49
CA ASN A 302 -3.59 15.10 -13.77
C ASN A 302 -3.41 16.60 -14.04
N ASP A 303 -2.61 16.97 -15.05
CA ASP A 303 -2.38 18.36 -15.43
C ASP A 303 -3.68 19.07 -15.82
N ASN A 304 -4.11 19.97 -14.93
CA ASN A 304 -5.42 20.65 -14.99
C ASN A 304 -6.59 19.66 -15.21
N ALA A 305 -6.45 18.45 -14.67
CA ALA A 305 -7.41 17.36 -14.77
C ALA A 305 -7.37 16.55 -13.46
N PRO A 306 -7.98 17.01 -12.35
CA PRO A 306 -7.91 16.34 -11.04
C PRO A 306 -8.34 14.87 -11.02
N ASN A 307 -9.20 14.43 -11.94
CA ASN A 307 -9.59 13.03 -12.14
C ASN A 307 -8.73 12.29 -13.19
N SER A 308 -7.63 12.91 -13.62
CA SER A 308 -6.74 12.49 -14.69
C SER A 308 -7.38 12.46 -16.09
N ARG A 309 -6.53 12.54 -17.10
CA ARG A 309 -6.85 12.38 -18.51
C ARG A 309 -5.74 11.61 -19.22
N LEU A 310 -6.04 11.10 -20.42
CA LEU A 310 -5.04 10.50 -21.30
C LEU A 310 -4.71 11.48 -22.43
N MET A 311 -3.44 11.84 -22.55
CA MET A 311 -2.91 12.61 -23.66
C MET A 311 -2.08 11.73 -24.59
N VAL A 312 -1.87 12.19 -25.81
CA VAL A 312 -1.06 11.53 -26.83
C VAL A 312 -0.14 12.52 -27.53
N ALA A 313 1.06 12.08 -27.88
CA ALA A 313 2.01 12.84 -28.67
C ALA A 313 2.80 11.95 -29.62
N ASP A 314 3.43 12.54 -30.63
CA ASP A 314 4.43 11.86 -31.45
C ASP A 314 5.74 11.77 -30.65
N LYS A 315 6.36 10.58 -30.64
CA LYS A 315 7.65 10.34 -29.97
C LYS A 315 8.78 11.19 -30.58
N LEU A 316 8.68 11.59 -31.85
CA LEU A 316 9.65 12.50 -32.50
C LEU A 316 9.44 13.97 -32.10
N HIS A 317 8.24 14.32 -31.65
CA HIS A 317 7.89 15.66 -31.19
C HIS A 317 7.28 15.61 -29.77
N PRO A 318 8.04 15.11 -28.77
CA PRO A 318 7.50 14.69 -27.49
C PRO A 318 7.20 15.83 -26.51
N GLU A 319 7.56 17.07 -26.83
CA GLU A 319 7.36 18.21 -25.94
C GLU A 319 5.89 18.45 -25.60
N TYR A 320 5.61 18.83 -24.35
CA TYR A 320 4.28 19.11 -23.82
C TYR A 320 3.38 19.95 -24.75
N LYS A 321 3.94 20.95 -25.43
CA LYS A 321 3.21 21.81 -26.40
C LYS A 321 2.57 21.04 -27.57
N ASN A 322 3.05 19.84 -27.87
CA ASN A 322 2.58 18.99 -28.95
C ASN A 322 1.59 17.92 -28.47
N TRP A 323 1.36 17.82 -27.16
CA TRP A 323 0.45 16.84 -26.59
C TRP A 323 -0.99 17.20 -26.93
N LYS A 324 -1.77 16.19 -27.31
CA LYS A 324 -3.20 16.32 -27.61
C LYS A 324 -3.99 15.48 -26.62
N VAL A 325 -5.13 15.99 -26.17
CA VAL A 325 -6.06 15.20 -25.36
C VAL A 325 -6.59 14.05 -26.23
N LEU A 326 -6.40 12.82 -25.78
CA LEU A 326 -6.93 11.62 -26.44
C LEU A 326 -8.21 11.16 -25.75
N ILE A 327 -8.18 11.01 -24.43
CA ILE A 327 -9.37 10.76 -23.60
C ILE A 327 -9.43 11.90 -22.58
N PRO A 328 -10.46 12.77 -22.63
CA PRO A 328 -10.58 13.88 -21.72
C PRO A 328 -10.86 13.40 -20.28
N GLU A 329 -10.65 14.31 -19.33
CA GLU A 329 -11.11 14.12 -17.95
C GLU A 329 -12.63 13.87 -17.93
N SER A 330 -13.09 13.06 -16.97
CA SER A 330 -14.50 12.83 -16.74
C SER A 330 -14.87 13.02 -15.26
N SER A 331 -16.14 12.79 -14.91
CA SER A 331 -16.59 12.83 -13.51
C SER A 331 -16.05 11.68 -12.65
N THR A 332 -15.34 10.71 -13.24
CA THR A 332 -14.73 9.56 -12.56
C THR A 332 -13.23 9.60 -12.63
N VAL A 333 -12.58 9.06 -11.59
CA VAL A 333 -11.12 9.03 -11.46
C VAL A 333 -10.55 7.98 -12.39
N MET A 334 -9.71 8.37 -13.34
CA MET A 334 -8.95 7.45 -14.19
C MET A 334 -7.79 6.84 -13.38
N GLU A 335 -7.91 5.57 -13.00
CA GLU A 335 -6.95 4.85 -12.19
C GLU A 335 -5.82 4.25 -13.02
N ASP A 336 -6.14 3.67 -14.18
CA ASP A 336 -5.15 3.03 -15.05
C ASP A 336 -5.59 3.04 -16.52
N VAL A 337 -4.62 2.88 -17.41
CA VAL A 337 -4.84 2.84 -18.86
C VAL A 337 -3.96 1.77 -19.48
N VAL A 338 -4.58 0.84 -20.21
CA VAL A 338 -3.91 -0.22 -20.94
C VAL A 338 -4.12 -0.05 -22.43
N ILE A 339 -3.03 -0.01 -23.20
CA ILE A 339 -3.05 0.18 -24.65
C ILE A 339 -2.78 -1.15 -25.35
N THR A 340 -3.79 -1.69 -26.03
CA THR A 340 -3.68 -2.89 -26.88
C THR A 340 -3.53 -2.51 -28.36
N PRO A 341 -3.23 -3.44 -29.28
CA PRO A 341 -3.22 -3.16 -30.71
C PRO A 341 -4.56 -2.68 -31.29
N ASN A 342 -5.68 -2.97 -30.62
CA ASN A 342 -7.02 -2.71 -31.16
C ASN A 342 -7.81 -1.66 -30.38
N ALA A 343 -7.46 -1.41 -29.12
CA ALA A 343 -8.25 -0.62 -28.20
C ALA A 343 -7.44 -0.05 -27.03
N ILE A 344 -7.98 0.99 -26.42
CA ILE A 344 -7.55 1.55 -25.14
C ILE A 344 -8.53 1.09 -24.07
N ILE A 345 -8.03 0.47 -23.01
CA ILE A 345 -8.84 0.02 -21.88
C ILE A 345 -8.53 0.94 -20.71
N VAL A 346 -9.55 1.67 -20.26
CA VAL A 346 -9.43 2.58 -19.12
C VAL A 346 -10.05 1.91 -17.90
N GLN A 347 -9.28 1.83 -16.82
CA GLN A 347 -9.79 1.58 -15.48
C GLN A 347 -10.19 2.91 -14.85
N ASP A 348 -11.49 3.08 -14.55
CA ASP A 348 -12.00 4.25 -13.85
C ASP A 348 -12.81 3.87 -12.62
N LYS A 349 -12.84 4.77 -11.63
CA LYS A 349 -13.53 4.57 -10.34
C LYS A 349 -14.74 5.49 -10.24
N LYS A 350 -15.92 4.92 -10.04
CA LYS A 350 -17.17 5.64 -9.76
C LYS A 350 -17.72 5.18 -8.43
N ASP A 351 -17.98 6.11 -7.51
CA ASP A 351 -18.49 5.77 -6.18
C ASP A 351 -17.67 4.61 -5.57
N ILE A 352 -16.34 4.77 -5.56
CA ILE A 352 -15.33 3.81 -5.10
C ILE A 352 -15.32 2.40 -5.73
N GLU A 353 -16.21 2.11 -6.70
CA GLU A 353 -16.18 0.88 -7.48
C GLU A 353 -15.41 1.11 -8.80
N SER A 354 -14.37 0.31 -9.00
CA SER A 354 -13.52 0.35 -10.19
C SER A 354 -14.09 -0.55 -11.28
N ARG A 355 -14.06 -0.06 -12.52
CA ARG A 355 -14.60 -0.75 -13.70
C ARG A 355 -13.69 -0.54 -14.90
N LEU A 356 -13.93 -1.30 -15.97
CA LEU A 356 -13.21 -1.17 -17.23
C LEU A 356 -14.12 -0.61 -18.32
N THR A 357 -13.61 0.38 -19.06
CA THR A 357 -14.26 0.93 -20.25
C THR A 357 -13.33 0.80 -21.46
N ILE A 358 -13.88 0.33 -22.58
CA ILE A 358 -13.17 0.17 -23.84
C ILE A 358 -13.36 1.43 -24.70
N TYR A 359 -12.25 1.94 -25.21
CA TYR A 359 -12.16 3.04 -26.16
C TYR A 359 -11.44 2.56 -27.43
N ASP A 360 -11.70 3.19 -28.57
CA ASP A 360 -10.86 3.01 -29.75
C ASP A 360 -9.51 3.73 -29.57
N LEU A 361 -8.57 3.49 -30.51
CA LEU A 361 -7.25 4.11 -30.48
C LEU A 361 -7.26 5.64 -30.75
N ASN A 362 -8.40 6.19 -31.15
CA ASN A 362 -8.62 7.64 -31.32
C ASN A 362 -9.27 8.26 -30.08
N GLY A 363 -9.48 7.50 -29.00
CA GLY A 363 -10.04 7.98 -27.75
C GLY A 363 -11.57 8.07 -27.73
N LYS A 364 -12.27 7.52 -28.74
CA LYS A 364 -13.73 7.44 -28.72
C LYS A 364 -14.16 6.32 -27.78
N LYS A 365 -15.00 6.66 -26.79
CA LYS A 365 -15.63 5.68 -25.89
C LYS A 365 -16.50 4.72 -26.71
N LEU A 366 -16.23 3.42 -26.59
CA LEU A 366 -17.01 2.38 -27.27
C LEU A 366 -18.08 1.81 -26.34
N ARG A 367 -17.67 1.13 -25.26
CA ARG A 367 -18.58 0.45 -24.33
C ARG A 367 -17.88 0.09 -23.01
N PRO A 368 -18.63 -0.10 -21.91
CA PRO A 368 -18.11 -0.80 -20.73
C PRO A 368 -17.67 -2.21 -21.09
N MET A 369 -16.62 -2.70 -20.44
CA MET A 369 -16.26 -4.12 -20.51
C MET A 369 -17.18 -4.89 -19.54
N PRO A 370 -17.92 -5.91 -20.02
CA PRO A 370 -18.77 -6.70 -19.14
C PRO A 370 -17.89 -7.47 -18.14
N LEU A 371 -18.28 -7.49 -16.87
CA LEU A 371 -17.62 -8.27 -15.82
C LEU A 371 -18.20 -9.70 -15.77
N PRO A 372 -17.38 -10.72 -15.45
CA PRO A 372 -17.85 -12.10 -15.38
C PRO A 372 -18.75 -12.37 -14.16
N GLU A 373 -18.64 -11.52 -13.14
CA GLU A 373 -19.45 -11.53 -11.91
C GLU A 373 -19.42 -10.14 -11.27
N GLN A 374 -20.25 -9.92 -10.24
CA GLN A 374 -20.25 -8.67 -9.49
C GLN A 374 -18.96 -8.51 -8.68
N GLY A 375 -18.31 -7.35 -8.80
CA GLY A 375 -17.11 -7.01 -8.04
C GLY A 375 -16.49 -5.70 -8.54
N SER A 376 -15.38 -5.32 -7.91
CA SER A 376 -14.57 -4.17 -8.32
C SER A 376 -13.32 -4.65 -9.02
N ILE A 377 -12.85 -3.90 -10.02
CA ILE A 377 -11.57 -4.16 -10.67
C ILE A 377 -10.44 -3.82 -9.71
N GLY A 378 -9.58 -4.80 -9.42
CA GLY A 378 -8.37 -4.58 -8.63
C GLY A 378 -7.22 -4.05 -9.48
N SER A 379 -7.07 -4.56 -10.69
CA SER A 379 -6.04 -4.16 -11.65
C SER A 379 -6.33 -4.68 -13.05
N VAL A 380 -5.73 -4.06 -14.06
CA VAL A 380 -5.69 -4.53 -15.44
C VAL A 380 -4.27 -4.39 -15.98
N SER A 381 -3.79 -5.39 -16.72
CA SER A 381 -2.51 -5.32 -17.42
C SER A 381 -2.60 -6.02 -18.77
N TYR A 382 -1.69 -5.68 -19.68
CA TYR A 382 -1.59 -6.30 -21.00
C TYR A 382 -0.19 -6.88 -21.21
N ASP A 383 -0.16 -8.19 -21.43
CA ASP A 383 1.00 -8.92 -21.90
C ASP A 383 1.02 -8.82 -23.43
N ARG A 384 1.98 -8.04 -23.96
CA ARG A 384 2.10 -7.78 -25.39
C ARG A 384 2.68 -8.97 -26.14
N GLU A 385 3.49 -9.77 -25.47
CA GLU A 385 4.13 -10.95 -26.03
C GLU A 385 3.13 -12.10 -26.21
N GLU A 386 2.19 -12.26 -25.29
CA GLU A 386 1.14 -13.28 -25.39
C GLU A 386 -0.17 -12.79 -26.02
N ASP A 387 -0.31 -11.50 -26.26
CA ASP A 387 -1.56 -10.85 -26.67
C ASP A 387 -2.73 -11.15 -25.70
N LYS A 388 -2.48 -10.97 -24.40
CA LYS A 388 -3.45 -11.29 -23.32
C LYS A 388 -3.59 -10.18 -22.31
N LEU A 389 -4.82 -9.96 -21.87
CA LEU A 389 -5.14 -9.11 -20.73
C LEU A 389 -5.20 -9.96 -19.46
N TYR A 390 -4.55 -9.50 -18.40
CA TYR A 390 -4.72 -10.04 -17.05
C TYR A 390 -5.50 -9.03 -16.22
N ILE A 391 -6.62 -9.47 -15.66
CA ILE A 391 -7.54 -8.59 -14.94
C ILE A 391 -7.84 -9.21 -13.59
N SER A 392 -7.61 -8.45 -12.52
CA SER A 392 -7.96 -8.85 -11.16
C SER A 392 -9.34 -8.33 -10.81
N LEU A 393 -10.22 -9.21 -10.33
CA LEU A 393 -11.51 -8.87 -9.74
C LEU A 393 -11.46 -9.12 -8.23
N VAL A 394 -11.95 -8.14 -7.47
CA VAL A 394 -11.95 -8.17 -6.00
C VAL A 394 -13.35 -7.94 -5.44
N THR A 395 -13.62 -8.57 -4.30
CA THR A 395 -14.85 -8.42 -3.52
C THR A 395 -14.50 -8.41 -2.04
N PHE A 396 -15.45 -8.05 -1.17
CA PHE A 396 -15.26 -8.08 0.28
C PHE A 396 -15.07 -9.51 0.84
N THR A 397 -15.62 -10.51 0.17
CA THR A 397 -15.79 -11.87 0.72
C THR A 397 -15.10 -12.97 -0.09
N SER A 398 -14.53 -12.64 -1.25
CA SER A 398 -13.74 -13.54 -2.07
C SER A 398 -12.32 -13.01 -2.23
N THR A 399 -11.35 -13.90 -2.16
CA THR A 399 -9.96 -13.58 -2.53
C THR A 399 -9.91 -13.07 -3.98
N PRO A 400 -8.93 -12.23 -4.33
CA PRO A 400 -8.80 -11.72 -5.69
C PRO A 400 -8.79 -12.86 -6.72
N LYS A 401 -9.64 -12.72 -7.74
CA LYS A 401 -9.69 -13.62 -8.90
C LYS A 401 -8.97 -12.96 -10.05
N THR A 402 -7.90 -13.58 -10.52
CA THR A 402 -7.23 -13.16 -11.75
C THR A 402 -7.87 -13.89 -12.91
N TYR A 403 -8.34 -13.13 -13.89
CA TYR A 403 -8.85 -13.60 -15.16
C TYR A 403 -7.88 -13.26 -16.27
N VAL A 404 -7.88 -14.08 -17.31
CA VAL A 404 -7.19 -13.83 -18.56
C VAL A 404 -8.22 -13.63 -19.67
N CYS A 405 -8.01 -12.63 -20.51
CA CYS A 405 -8.90 -12.30 -21.63
C CYS A 405 -8.10 -12.05 -22.91
N SER A 406 -8.67 -12.40 -24.07
CA SER A 406 -8.16 -11.89 -25.35
C SER A 406 -8.59 -10.44 -25.55
N PRO A 407 -7.72 -9.53 -26.02
CA PRO A 407 -8.10 -8.17 -26.34
C PRO A 407 -8.99 -8.06 -27.59
N LYS A 408 -9.28 -9.17 -28.28
CA LYS A 408 -10.15 -9.19 -29.48
C LYS A 408 -11.63 -9.36 -29.13
N ASP A 409 -11.96 -10.27 -28.23
CA ASP A 409 -13.34 -10.61 -27.89
C ASP A 409 -13.71 -10.38 -26.41
N TYR A 410 -12.72 -10.10 -25.55
CA TYR A 410 -12.88 -9.85 -24.12
C TYR A 410 -13.60 -10.99 -23.37
N LYS A 411 -13.42 -12.23 -23.83
CA LYS A 411 -13.93 -13.40 -23.10
C LYS A 411 -13.05 -13.72 -21.90
N TRP A 412 -13.68 -13.75 -20.73
CA TRP A 412 -13.03 -13.99 -19.46
C TRP A 412 -12.82 -15.48 -19.21
N LYS A 413 -11.59 -15.85 -18.88
CA LYS A 413 -11.25 -17.18 -18.35
C LYS A 413 -10.59 -17.01 -17.00
N LEU A 414 -11.09 -17.71 -15.97
CA LEU A 414 -10.43 -17.71 -14.67
C LEU A 414 -9.01 -18.28 -14.84
N TYR A 415 -8.01 -17.49 -14.47
CA TYR A 415 -6.60 -17.86 -14.54
C TYR A 415 -6.10 -18.34 -13.18
N TYR A 416 -6.44 -17.61 -12.12
CA TYR A 416 -5.99 -17.92 -10.77
C TYR A 416 -6.96 -17.39 -9.72
N GLN A 417 -7.24 -18.21 -8.70
CA GLN A 417 -7.84 -17.78 -7.45
C GLN A 417 -7.21 -18.59 -6.32
N ARG A 418 -6.87 -17.92 -5.22
CA ARG A 418 -6.44 -18.59 -3.99
C ARG A 418 -7.66 -18.97 -3.16
N HIS A 419 -7.83 -20.24 -2.81
CA HIS A 419 -8.85 -20.65 -1.85
C HIS A 419 -8.27 -20.68 -0.43
N LEU A 420 -8.96 -20.01 0.50
CA LEU A 420 -8.60 -20.00 1.91
C LEU A 420 -9.68 -20.75 2.71
N PRO A 421 -9.30 -21.51 3.75
CA PRO A 421 -10.22 -22.15 4.70
C PRO A 421 -10.75 -21.10 5.69
N VAL A 422 -11.28 -20.00 5.17
CA VAL A 422 -11.92 -18.94 5.94
C VAL A 422 -13.36 -18.88 5.46
N ASP A 423 -14.30 -19.17 6.37
CA ASP A 423 -15.72 -19.12 6.03
C ASP A 423 -16.22 -17.68 5.96
N MET A 424 -16.47 -17.23 4.73
CA MET A 424 -17.02 -15.91 4.43
C MET A 424 -18.52 -15.96 4.07
N SER A 425 -19.15 -17.14 4.14
CA SER A 425 -20.52 -17.35 3.63
C SER A 425 -21.57 -16.52 4.36
N GLN A 426 -21.36 -16.24 5.65
CA GLN A 426 -22.23 -15.41 6.49
C GLN A 426 -21.79 -13.95 6.59
N ILE A 427 -20.73 -13.55 5.89
CA ILE A 427 -20.22 -12.18 5.91
C ILE A 427 -20.74 -11.43 4.68
N ALA A 428 -21.06 -10.15 4.87
CA ALA A 428 -21.37 -9.21 3.80
C ALA A 428 -20.52 -7.94 3.98
N GLY A 429 -20.17 -7.32 2.85
CA GLY A 429 -19.56 -6.01 2.82
C GLY A 429 -20.40 -5.09 1.96
N GLU A 430 -20.64 -3.89 2.46
CA GLU A 430 -21.48 -2.88 1.82
C GLU A 430 -20.71 -1.58 1.66
N ILE A 431 -20.98 -0.87 0.56
CA ILE A 431 -20.52 0.49 0.33
C ILE A 431 -21.67 1.42 0.69
N LYS A 432 -21.50 2.22 1.75
CA LYS A 432 -22.45 3.24 2.19
C LYS A 432 -21.84 4.63 2.11
N PHE A 433 -22.65 5.63 2.42
CA PHE A 433 -22.23 7.02 2.48
C PHE A 433 -22.83 7.68 3.71
N TYR A 434 -22.04 8.52 4.36
CA TYR A 434 -22.49 9.39 5.43
C TYR A 434 -22.13 10.84 5.10
N THR A 435 -22.64 11.78 5.91
CA THR A 435 -22.43 13.21 5.71
C THR A 435 -21.44 13.71 6.75
N SER A 436 -20.37 14.38 6.29
CA SER A 436 -19.39 15.05 7.14
C SER A 436 -19.92 16.39 7.67
N LYS A 437 -19.17 17.02 8.57
CA LYS A 437 -19.52 18.28 9.24
C LYS A 437 -19.89 19.42 8.27
N ASP A 438 -19.24 19.49 7.12
CA ASP A 438 -19.46 20.52 6.11
C ASP A 438 -20.47 20.12 5.01
N GLY A 439 -21.16 18.99 5.19
CA GLY A 439 -22.10 18.46 4.20
C GLY A 439 -21.47 17.53 3.16
N SER A 440 -20.16 17.31 3.18
CA SER A 440 -19.50 16.40 2.24
C SER A 440 -20.03 14.97 2.38
N ARG A 441 -20.35 14.33 1.25
CA ARG A 441 -20.79 12.93 1.20
C ARG A 441 -19.55 12.01 1.18
N VAL A 442 -19.28 11.33 2.29
CA VAL A 442 -18.08 10.50 2.46
C VAL A 442 -18.43 9.01 2.30
N PRO A 443 -17.72 8.26 1.44
CA PRO A 443 -17.92 6.83 1.31
C PRO A 443 -17.42 6.05 2.53
N VAL A 444 -18.02 4.88 2.78
CA VAL A 444 -17.60 3.99 3.86
C VAL A 444 -17.87 2.54 3.51
N PHE A 445 -16.89 1.68 3.79
CA PHE A 445 -17.12 0.23 3.82
C PHE A 445 -17.64 -0.18 5.17
N VAL A 446 -18.71 -0.97 5.18
CA VAL A 446 -19.25 -1.59 6.39
C VAL A 446 -19.30 -3.09 6.16
N VAL A 447 -18.52 -3.85 6.94
CA VAL A 447 -18.38 -5.30 6.80
C VAL A 447 -18.82 -5.98 8.07
N HIS A 448 -19.82 -6.85 7.98
CA HIS A 448 -20.49 -7.46 9.11
C HIS A 448 -21.09 -8.83 8.75
N ARG A 449 -21.65 -9.53 9.75
CA ARG A 449 -22.46 -10.73 9.49
C ARG A 449 -23.80 -10.35 8.86
N LYS A 450 -24.28 -11.18 7.92
CA LYS A 450 -25.57 -10.99 7.24
C LYS A 450 -26.76 -10.92 8.18
N ASP A 451 -26.72 -11.63 9.31
CA ASP A 451 -27.80 -11.72 10.30
C ASP A 451 -27.65 -10.75 11.48
N ILE A 452 -26.69 -9.83 11.45
CA ILE A 452 -26.45 -8.89 12.53
C ILE A 452 -27.61 -7.90 12.69
N LYS A 453 -27.92 -7.54 13.94
CA LYS A 453 -28.95 -6.53 14.25
C LYS A 453 -28.28 -5.18 14.51
N MET A 454 -28.77 -4.12 13.87
CA MET A 454 -28.35 -2.74 14.16
C MET A 454 -29.16 -2.18 15.34
N ASP A 455 -28.87 -2.70 16.54
CA ASP A 455 -29.54 -2.34 17.79
C ASP A 455 -28.68 -1.49 18.75
N GLY A 456 -27.54 -0.99 18.24
CA GLY A 456 -26.56 -0.18 18.96
C GLY A 456 -25.57 -1.00 19.79
N LYS A 457 -25.67 -2.33 19.84
CA LYS A 457 -24.87 -3.13 20.79
C LYS A 457 -23.63 -3.77 20.19
N ASN A 458 -23.38 -3.62 18.89
CA ASN A 458 -22.28 -4.31 18.22
C ASN A 458 -20.92 -3.63 18.52
N PRO A 459 -19.85 -4.39 18.81
CA PRO A 459 -18.51 -3.84 18.82
C PRO A 459 -18.08 -3.44 17.40
N VAL A 460 -17.54 -2.23 17.25
CA VAL A 460 -17.07 -1.70 15.96
C VAL A 460 -15.56 -1.49 15.99
N LEU A 461 -14.89 -1.98 14.95
CA LEU A 461 -13.52 -1.61 14.62
C LEU A 461 -13.56 -0.58 13.48
N LEU A 462 -13.19 0.66 13.79
CA LEU A 462 -13.16 1.79 12.85
C LEU A 462 -11.72 2.08 12.43
N THR A 463 -11.41 2.03 11.14
CA THR A 463 -10.06 2.26 10.60
C THR A 463 -10.07 3.23 9.44
N ALA A 464 -9.06 4.11 9.36
CA ALA A 464 -8.94 5.05 8.25
C ALA A 464 -7.49 5.51 8.04
N TYR A 465 -7.24 6.10 6.86
CA TYR A 465 -5.95 6.70 6.52
C TYR A 465 -6.11 8.18 6.13
N GLY A 466 -6.65 8.50 4.94
CA GLY A 466 -7.00 9.88 4.58
C GLY A 466 -5.80 10.80 4.36
N GLY A 467 -4.98 10.52 3.35
CA GLY A 467 -3.83 11.35 3.00
C GLY A 467 -3.01 10.75 1.87
N PHE A 468 -2.16 11.55 1.23
CA PHE A 468 -1.18 11.11 0.22
C PHE A 468 -1.80 10.37 -0.97
N GLN A 469 -3.04 10.74 -1.36
CA GLN A 469 -3.84 10.03 -2.37
C GLN A 469 -4.08 8.54 -2.04
N SER A 470 -3.89 8.12 -0.79
CA SER A 470 -4.15 6.75 -0.36
C SER A 470 -5.58 6.65 0.18
N GLY A 471 -6.49 6.24 -0.71
CA GLY A 471 -7.90 6.03 -0.41
C GLY A 471 -8.30 4.57 -0.22
N ILE A 472 -9.56 4.34 0.15
CA ILE A 472 -10.14 3.01 0.32
C ILE A 472 -10.47 2.37 -1.03
N LYS A 473 -10.30 1.05 -1.13
CA LYS A 473 -10.67 0.26 -2.32
C LYS A 473 -11.30 -1.07 -1.88
N PRO A 474 -12.34 -1.58 -2.56
CA PRO A 474 -12.88 -2.89 -2.26
C PRO A 474 -11.78 -3.96 -2.31
N GLY A 475 -11.78 -4.88 -1.35
CA GLY A 475 -10.75 -5.90 -1.21
C GLY A 475 -11.19 -6.98 -0.24
N TYR A 476 -10.45 -8.07 -0.13
CA TYR A 476 -10.84 -9.23 0.68
C TYR A 476 -10.67 -8.97 2.19
N PHE A 477 -11.75 -9.08 2.98
CA PHE A 477 -11.76 -8.82 4.43
C PHE A 477 -11.55 -10.07 5.30
N GLY A 478 -11.06 -11.19 4.74
CA GLY A 478 -10.97 -12.46 5.48
C GLY A 478 -10.10 -12.45 6.73
N PHE A 479 -9.13 -11.54 6.84
CA PHE A 479 -8.36 -11.34 8.07
C PHE A 479 -9.27 -10.98 9.27
N TYR A 480 -10.34 -10.22 9.03
CA TYR A 480 -11.28 -9.78 10.04
C TYR A 480 -12.43 -10.77 10.29
N ALA A 481 -12.49 -11.88 9.53
CA ALA A 481 -13.60 -12.83 9.62
C ALA A 481 -13.84 -13.34 11.05
N PRO A 482 -12.82 -13.71 11.85
CA PRO A 482 -13.04 -14.13 13.24
C PRO A 482 -13.70 -13.05 14.11
N PHE A 483 -13.33 -11.77 13.94
CA PHE A 483 -13.95 -10.65 14.67
C PHE A 483 -15.40 -10.44 14.23
N ILE A 484 -15.65 -10.47 12.92
CA ILE A 484 -16.98 -10.29 12.36
C ILE A 484 -17.92 -11.42 12.80
N GLN A 485 -17.46 -12.67 12.74
CA GLN A 485 -18.22 -13.84 13.18
C GLN A 485 -18.60 -13.77 14.66
N ALA A 486 -17.76 -13.16 15.50
CA ALA A 486 -18.03 -12.89 16.91
C ALA A 486 -19.00 -11.71 17.16
N GLY A 487 -19.62 -11.16 16.10
CA GLY A 487 -20.58 -10.06 16.19
C GLY A 487 -19.96 -8.67 16.00
N GLY A 488 -18.68 -8.60 15.62
CA GLY A 488 -18.00 -7.36 15.28
C GLY A 488 -18.41 -6.78 13.93
N ILE A 489 -18.25 -5.47 13.80
CA ILE A 489 -18.42 -4.74 12.53
C ILE A 489 -17.11 -4.04 12.22
N VAL A 490 -16.59 -4.23 11.01
CA VAL A 490 -15.42 -3.49 10.52
C VAL A 490 -15.90 -2.35 9.64
N VAL A 491 -15.44 -1.14 9.95
CA VAL A 491 -15.83 0.08 9.26
C VAL A 491 -14.59 0.80 8.75
N GLN A 492 -14.60 1.16 7.47
CA GLN A 492 -13.48 1.84 6.84
C GLN A 492 -13.97 3.01 5.98
N PRO A 493 -14.02 4.24 6.50
CA PRO A 493 -14.39 5.42 5.73
C PRO A 493 -13.27 5.88 4.79
N GLY A 494 -13.66 6.31 3.59
CA GLY A 494 -12.81 6.92 2.58
C GLY A 494 -12.73 8.43 2.77
N ILE A 495 -12.15 8.84 3.91
CA ILE A 495 -12.07 10.25 4.34
C ILE A 495 -11.18 11.09 3.39
N ARG A 496 -11.39 12.40 3.36
CA ARG A 496 -10.61 13.33 2.53
C ARG A 496 -9.11 13.24 2.78
N GLY A 497 -8.33 13.55 1.75
CA GLY A 497 -6.90 13.27 1.68
C GLY A 497 -6.56 12.00 0.90
N GLY A 498 -7.52 11.08 0.71
CA GLY A 498 -7.39 9.92 -0.17
C GLY A 498 -7.64 10.23 -1.65
N ASP A 499 -7.80 9.19 -2.48
CA ASP A 499 -8.05 9.27 -3.93
C ASP A 499 -9.49 8.90 -4.35
N GLU A 500 -10.44 8.84 -3.41
CA GLU A 500 -11.81 8.35 -3.65
C GLU A 500 -12.48 9.10 -4.82
N PHE A 501 -12.30 10.42 -4.86
CA PHE A 501 -12.82 11.31 -5.91
C PHE A 501 -11.71 12.20 -6.52
N GLY A 502 -10.52 11.62 -6.68
CA GLY A 502 -9.40 12.22 -7.40
C GLY A 502 -8.68 13.32 -6.62
N GLU A 503 -7.89 14.13 -7.32
CA GLU A 503 -6.99 15.10 -6.68
C GLU A 503 -7.73 16.17 -5.88
N LYS A 504 -8.97 16.50 -6.25
CA LYS A 504 -9.79 17.42 -5.45
C LYS A 504 -10.01 16.87 -4.03
N TRP A 505 -10.33 15.58 -3.91
CA TRP A 505 -10.57 14.93 -2.62
C TRP A 505 -9.31 14.87 -1.76
N HIS A 506 -8.16 14.67 -2.40
CA HIS A 506 -6.85 14.73 -1.77
C HIS A 506 -6.54 16.14 -1.24
N LEU A 507 -6.63 17.15 -2.11
CA LEU A 507 -6.37 18.56 -1.77
C LEU A 507 -7.29 19.06 -0.64
N ASP A 508 -8.52 18.56 -0.57
CA ASP A 508 -9.49 18.92 0.46
C ASP A 508 -9.22 18.24 1.83
N GLY A 509 -8.16 17.42 1.97
CA GLY A 509 -7.73 16.80 3.22
C GLY A 509 -6.23 16.90 3.50
N MET A 510 -5.53 17.92 2.97
CA MET A 510 -4.09 18.13 3.19
C MET A 510 -3.74 19.58 3.57
N LEU A 511 -2.52 19.77 4.05
CA LEU A 511 -1.99 21.07 4.49
C LEU A 511 -2.97 21.78 5.46
N ALA A 512 -3.33 23.03 5.19
CA ALA A 512 -4.26 23.79 6.02
C ALA A 512 -5.67 23.19 6.10
N LYS A 513 -6.04 22.28 5.18
CA LYS A 513 -7.33 21.57 5.19
C LYS A 513 -7.29 20.22 5.88
N LYS A 514 -6.17 19.85 6.54
CA LYS A 514 -6.03 18.52 7.14
C LYS A 514 -7.10 18.20 8.20
N GLN A 515 -7.66 19.22 8.86
CA GLN A 515 -8.77 19.06 9.80
C GLN A 515 -10.00 18.39 9.15
N ASN A 516 -10.23 18.58 7.84
CA ASN A 516 -11.33 17.94 7.14
C ASN A 516 -11.26 16.41 7.18
N SER A 517 -10.05 15.83 7.09
CA SER A 517 -9.87 14.38 7.25
C SER A 517 -10.30 13.90 8.63
N PHE A 518 -10.01 14.70 9.66
CA PHE A 518 -10.37 14.39 11.05
C PHE A 518 -11.88 14.52 11.25
N ASP A 519 -12.47 15.61 10.75
CA ASP A 519 -13.91 15.87 10.82
C ASP A 519 -14.72 14.79 10.08
N ASP A 520 -14.24 14.30 8.92
CA ASP A 520 -14.85 13.15 8.23
C ASP A 520 -14.83 11.90 9.11
N PHE A 521 -13.70 11.60 9.75
CA PHE A 521 -13.58 10.45 10.65
C PHE A 521 -14.52 10.54 11.86
N TYR A 522 -14.65 11.72 12.47
CA TYR A 522 -15.56 11.94 13.60
C TYR A 522 -17.02 11.76 13.17
N ALA A 523 -17.39 12.33 12.03
CA ALA A 523 -18.73 12.17 11.46
C ALA A 523 -19.04 10.70 11.15
N CYS A 524 -18.06 9.87 10.78
CA CYS A 524 -18.26 8.43 10.65
C CYS A 524 -18.63 7.78 11.98
N ALA A 525 -17.92 8.09 13.07
CA ALA A 525 -18.21 7.54 14.39
C ALA A 525 -19.61 7.97 14.89
N GLU A 526 -19.96 9.25 14.71
CA GLU A 526 -21.27 9.79 15.05
C GLU A 526 -22.40 9.15 14.22
N TRP A 527 -22.18 8.97 12.92
CA TRP A 527 -23.11 8.28 12.02
C TRP A 527 -23.35 6.83 12.46
N LEU A 528 -22.31 6.09 12.83
CA LEU A 528 -22.45 4.71 13.31
C LEU A 528 -23.32 4.62 14.56
N ILE A 529 -23.18 5.56 15.50
CA ILE A 529 -23.98 5.61 16.72
C ILE A 529 -25.43 5.96 16.38
N LYS A 530 -25.64 7.00 15.56
CA LYS A 530 -26.98 7.46 15.14
C LYS A 530 -27.76 6.36 14.42
N GLU A 531 -27.13 5.64 13.50
CA GLU A 531 -27.75 4.55 12.74
C GLU A 531 -27.79 3.22 13.51
N LYS A 532 -27.49 3.25 14.82
CA LYS A 532 -27.58 2.11 15.74
C LYS A 532 -26.68 0.93 15.34
N TYR A 533 -25.54 1.19 14.71
CA TYR A 533 -24.51 0.17 14.56
C TYR A 533 -23.89 -0.17 15.93
N THR A 534 -23.64 0.85 16.75
CA THR A 534 -22.87 0.74 18.00
C THR A 534 -23.18 1.87 18.99
N THR A 535 -22.42 1.94 20.09
CA THR A 535 -22.39 3.05 21.05
C THR A 535 -20.95 3.57 21.20
N GLU A 536 -20.80 4.77 21.77
CA GLU A 536 -19.49 5.39 22.06
C GLU A 536 -18.51 4.44 22.77
N SER A 537 -18.98 3.72 23.78
CA SER A 537 -18.17 2.77 24.56
C SER A 537 -17.80 1.45 23.84
N LYS A 538 -18.22 1.29 22.57
CA LYS A 538 -18.05 0.07 21.77
C LYS A 538 -17.34 0.31 20.44
N ILE A 539 -16.82 1.51 20.20
CA ILE A 539 -15.95 1.80 19.06
C ILE A 539 -14.50 1.68 19.50
N VAL A 540 -13.70 0.94 18.72
CA VAL A 540 -12.24 0.97 18.79
C VAL A 540 -11.73 1.54 17.46
N ALA A 541 -10.92 2.59 17.54
CA ALA A 541 -10.30 3.24 16.40
C ALA A 541 -8.86 2.73 16.19
N LEU A 542 -8.47 2.49 14.94
CA LEU A 542 -7.14 2.00 14.58
C LEU A 542 -6.59 2.78 13.38
N GLY A 543 -5.29 3.07 13.38
CA GLY A 543 -4.60 3.70 12.26
C GLY A 543 -3.08 3.65 12.41
N GLY A 544 -2.37 3.54 11.29
CA GLY A 544 -0.91 3.52 11.25
C GLY A 544 -0.34 4.59 10.32
N SER A 545 0.88 5.05 10.57
CA SER A 545 1.51 6.16 9.83
C SER A 545 0.63 7.42 9.87
N ASN A 546 0.18 7.99 8.75
CA ASN A 546 -0.79 9.10 8.74
C ASN A 546 -2.14 8.74 9.38
N GLY A 547 -2.55 7.47 9.37
CA GLY A 547 -3.69 7.00 10.17
C GLY A 547 -3.40 7.05 11.68
N GLY A 548 -2.15 6.93 12.10
CA GLY A 548 -1.74 7.12 13.50
C GLY A 548 -1.82 8.58 13.94
N LEU A 549 -1.43 9.52 13.05
CA LEU A 549 -1.70 10.95 13.23
C LEU A 549 -3.19 11.21 13.41
N LEU A 550 -4.04 10.60 12.57
CA LEU A 550 -5.49 10.69 12.70
C LEU A 550 -5.98 10.20 14.06
N MET A 551 -5.49 9.06 14.56
CA MET A 551 -5.86 8.55 15.89
C MET A 551 -5.41 9.48 17.01
N GLY A 552 -4.20 10.05 16.90
CA GLY A 552 -3.69 11.04 17.86
C GLY A 552 -4.52 12.32 17.88
N ALA A 553 -4.92 12.83 16.71
CA ALA A 553 -5.82 13.97 16.61
C ALA A 553 -7.21 13.63 17.19
N ALA A 554 -7.76 12.46 16.88
CA ALA A 554 -9.03 12.00 17.46
C ALA A 554 -8.99 12.01 18.99
N ALA A 555 -8.04 11.30 19.60
CA ALA A 555 -7.93 11.15 21.05
C ALA A 555 -7.65 12.47 21.81
N THR A 556 -7.20 13.52 21.12
CA THR A 556 -6.93 14.83 21.73
C THR A 556 -8.03 15.86 21.49
N GLN A 557 -8.89 15.66 20.49
CA GLN A 557 -9.98 16.59 20.14
C GLN A 557 -11.36 16.13 20.61
N ARG A 558 -11.62 14.82 20.68
CA ARG A 558 -12.94 14.20 20.92
C ARG A 558 -12.80 12.99 21.82
#